data_AF-A0A645EJU1-F1
#
_entry.id   AF-A0A645EJU1-F1
#
_cell.length_a   1.000
_cell.length_b   1.000
_cell.length_c   1.000
_cell.angle_alpha   90.00
_cell.angle_beta   90.00
_cell.angle_gamma   90.00
#
_symmetry.space_group_name_H-M   'P 1'
#
loop_
_entity.id
_entity.type
_entity.pdbx_description
1 polymer ?
#
loop_
_entity_poly.entity_id
_entity_poly.type
_entity_poly.pdbx_seq_one_letter_code
_entity_poly.pdbx_strand_id
1 'polypeptide(L)'
;MLAHRHKIPFYVAIPLSTIDWELGSGRDIPIEHRDENEVLGAWGTVRVMGNRSVRNGPRAYVRVANPFSGALNPGFDVTPAELITGIITPLGIFKPGDLWKRRDQLKGK
;
A
#
# COMPACT_ATOMS: atom_id res chain seq x y z
N MET A 1 -9.93 0.10 8.80
CA MET A 1 -11.03 -0.55 9.57
C MET A 1 -10.67 -0.84 11.03
N LEU A 2 -9.51 -1.44 11.34
CA LEU A 2 -9.12 -1.76 12.73
C LEU A 2 -8.98 -0.51 13.63
N ALA A 3 -8.32 0.54 13.14
CA ALA A 3 -8.20 1.80 13.89
C ALA A 3 -9.57 2.35 14.31
N HIS A 4 -10.53 2.38 13.37
CA HIS A 4 -11.92 2.77 13.64
C HIS A 4 -12.58 1.88 14.69
N ARG A 5 -12.45 0.55 14.59
CA ARG A 5 -13.00 -0.42 15.56
C ARG A 5 -12.47 -0.21 16.98
N HIS A 6 -11.22 0.23 17.11
CA HIS A 6 -10.56 0.52 18.39
C HIS A 6 -10.60 2.00 18.78
N LYS A 7 -11.33 2.84 18.02
CA LYS A 7 -11.47 4.29 18.25
C LYS A 7 -10.11 5.02 18.26
N ILE A 8 -9.16 4.55 17.47
CA ILE A 8 -7.86 5.19 17.24
C ILE A 8 -8.00 6.08 16.00
N PRO A 9 -7.58 7.36 16.06
CA PRO A 9 -7.64 8.24 14.91
C PRO A 9 -6.66 7.78 13.81
N PHE A 10 -7.15 7.74 12.57
CA PHE A 10 -6.38 7.31 11.41
C PHE A 10 -6.13 8.50 10.49
N TYR A 11 -4.86 8.81 10.22
CA TYR A 11 -4.46 9.94 9.39
C TYR A 11 -3.73 9.47 8.13
N VAL A 12 -3.90 10.23 7.05
CA VAL A 12 -3.18 10.05 5.78
C VAL A 12 -2.33 11.29 5.55
N ALA A 13 -1.04 11.14 5.28
CA ALA A 13 -0.13 12.26 5.03
C ALA A 13 0.31 12.26 3.57
N ILE A 14 -0.08 13.29 2.82
CA ILE A 14 0.18 13.38 1.38
C ILE A 14 0.40 14.83 0.93
N PRO A 15 1.26 15.08 -0.09
CA PRO A 15 1.33 16.37 -0.75
C PRO A 15 0.09 16.59 -1.65
N LEU A 16 -0.24 17.85 -1.94
CA LEU A 16 -1.40 18.19 -2.78
C LEU A 16 -1.29 17.62 -4.21
N SER A 17 -0.07 17.45 -4.72
CA SER A 17 0.20 16.89 -6.04
C SER A 17 -0.22 15.44 -6.21
N THR A 18 -0.47 14.70 -5.12
CA THR A 18 -0.97 13.31 -5.17
C THR A 18 -2.49 13.23 -5.18
N ILE A 19 -3.19 14.36 -5.00
CA ILE A 19 -4.64 14.40 -5.04
C ILE A 19 -5.08 14.54 -6.49
N ASP A 20 -5.80 13.54 -6.97
CA ASP A 20 -6.59 13.64 -8.18
C ASP A 20 -7.92 14.34 -7.86
N TRP A 21 -8.13 15.53 -8.42
CA TRP A 21 -9.33 16.34 -8.22
C TRP A 21 -10.44 16.04 -9.24
N GLU A 22 -10.16 15.21 -10.23
CA GLU A 22 -11.08 14.87 -11.32
C GLU A 22 -11.82 13.55 -11.04
N LEU A 23 -11.22 12.71 -10.22
CA LEU A 23 -11.79 11.44 -9.79
C LEU A 23 -13.04 11.65 -8.89
N GLY A 24 -14.17 11.05 -9.28
CA GLY A 24 -15.43 11.18 -8.54
C GLY A 24 -15.55 10.24 -7.34
N SER A 25 -14.91 9.07 -7.39
CA SER A 25 -14.94 8.07 -6.33
C SER A 25 -13.68 7.22 -6.29
N GLY A 26 -13.31 6.72 -5.11
CA GLY A 26 -12.24 5.75 -4.96
C GLY A 26 -12.47 4.44 -5.74
N ARG A 27 -13.71 4.15 -6.16
CA ARG A 27 -14.04 3.00 -7.03
C ARG A 27 -13.46 3.12 -8.43
N ASP A 28 -13.17 4.33 -8.86
CA ASP A 28 -12.66 4.62 -10.21
C ASP A 28 -11.13 4.55 -10.25
N ILE A 29 -10.45 4.35 -9.10
CA ILE A 29 -9.00 4.18 -9.03
C ILE A 29 -8.64 2.82 -9.65
N PRO A 30 -7.84 2.78 -10.74
CA PRO A 30 -7.35 1.52 -11.26
C PRO A 30 -6.38 0.89 -10.26
N ILE A 31 -6.66 -0.36 -9.87
CA ILE A 31 -5.78 -1.11 -8.97
C ILE A 31 -4.74 -1.85 -9.80
N GLU A 32 -3.47 -1.55 -9.55
CA GLU A 32 -2.34 -2.28 -10.13
C GLU A 32 -2.38 -3.74 -9.68
N HIS A 33 -2.29 -4.68 -10.63
CA HIS A 33 -2.09 -6.10 -10.33
C HIS A 33 -0.64 -6.46 -10.65
N ARG A 34 0.10 -6.85 -9.61
CA ARG A 34 1.52 -7.17 -9.68
C ARG A 34 1.74 -8.67 -9.92
N ASP A 35 2.98 -9.05 -10.23
CA ASP A 35 3.34 -10.45 -10.46
C ASP A 35 3.08 -11.30 -9.20
N GLU A 36 2.44 -12.46 -9.37
CA GLU A 36 2.10 -13.35 -8.27
C GLU A 36 3.35 -13.94 -7.58
N ASN A 37 4.49 -14.01 -8.28
CA ASN A 37 5.74 -14.51 -7.74
C ASN A 37 6.30 -13.66 -6.58
N GLU A 38 5.87 -12.40 -6.43
CA GLU A 38 6.22 -11.57 -5.26
C GLU A 38 5.57 -12.08 -3.96
N VAL A 39 4.47 -12.83 -4.06
CA VAL A 39 3.72 -13.40 -2.93
C VAL A 39 4.00 -14.90 -2.77
N LEU A 40 4.18 -15.63 -3.88
CA LEU A 40 4.40 -17.08 -3.86
C LEU A 40 5.75 -17.49 -3.24
N GLY A 41 6.70 -16.57 -3.14
CA GLY A 41 8.07 -16.83 -2.72
C GLY A 41 8.88 -15.56 -2.56
N ALA A 42 10.14 -15.72 -2.17
CA ALA A 42 11.05 -14.61 -1.96
C ALA A 42 12.46 -14.94 -2.43
N TRP A 43 13.20 -13.91 -2.83
CA TRP A 43 14.62 -14.04 -3.08
C TRP A 43 15.40 -14.10 -1.77
N GLY A 44 16.24 -15.12 -1.63
CA GLY A 44 17.09 -15.30 -0.45
C GLY A 44 18.46 -15.85 -0.82
N THR A 45 19.34 -15.93 0.18
CA THR A 45 20.65 -16.57 0.04
C THR A 45 20.56 -17.99 0.55
N VAL A 46 20.90 -18.97 -0.29
CA VAL A 46 20.88 -20.38 0.13
C VAL A 46 22.10 -20.63 1.02
N ARG A 47 21.90 -21.20 2.21
CA ARG A 47 23.01 -21.68 3.04
C ARG A 47 23.41 -23.08 2.61
N VAL A 48 24.68 -23.26 2.25
CA VAL A 48 25.23 -24.56 1.90
C VAL A 48 25.93 -25.12 3.14
N MET A 49 25.46 -26.28 3.60
CA MET A 49 26.05 -27.01 4.71
C MET A 49 27.11 -27.98 4.17
N GLY A 50 28.38 -27.72 4.46
CA GLY A 50 29.46 -28.69 4.27
C GLY A 50 29.72 -29.49 5.55
N ASN A 51 30.61 -30.49 5.49
CA ASN A 51 30.90 -31.40 6.61
C ASN A 51 31.22 -30.73 7.97
N ARG A 52 31.70 -29.46 7.99
CA ARG A 52 32.07 -28.73 9.24
C ARG A 52 31.80 -27.21 9.20
N SER A 53 31.13 -26.67 8.19
CA SER A 53 30.88 -25.21 8.11
C SER A 53 29.64 -24.88 7.27
N VAL A 54 28.90 -23.86 7.69
CA VAL A 54 27.82 -23.25 6.90
C VAL A 54 28.36 -22.05 6.15
N ARG A 55 28.20 -22.01 4.83
CA ARG A 55 28.60 -20.86 3.99
C ARG A 55 27.39 -20.30 3.23
N ASN A 56 27.45 -19.01 2.92
CA ASN A 56 26.48 -18.37 2.03
C ASN A 56 26.74 -18.85 0.60
N GLY A 57 25.72 -19.44 -0.02
CA GLY A 57 25.67 -19.83 -1.42
C GLY A 57 25.06 -18.73 -2.30
N PRO A 58 24.67 -19.05 -3.55
CA PRO A 58 24.09 -18.08 -4.46
C PRO A 58 22.73 -17.58 -3.99
N ARG A 59 22.33 -16.42 -4.51
CA ARG A 59 20.94 -15.96 -4.41
C ARG A 59 20.04 -16.88 -5.22
N ALA A 60 18.94 -17.30 -4.64
CA ALA A 60 17.92 -18.10 -5.31
C ALA A 60 16.53 -17.59 -4.93
N TYR A 61 15.58 -17.77 -5.84
CA TYR A 61 14.17 -17.63 -5.52
C TYR A 61 13.72 -18.87 -4.77
N VAL A 62 13.13 -18.68 -3.59
CA VAL A 62 12.61 -19.75 -2.75
C VAL A 62 11.10 -19.62 -2.70
N ARG A 63 10.40 -20.60 -3.27
CA ARG A 63 8.95 -20.69 -3.16
C ARG A 63 8.58 -21.07 -1.73
N VAL A 64 7.65 -20.33 -1.14
CA VAL A 64 7.14 -20.57 0.22
C VAL A 64 5.68 -21.05 0.20
N ALA A 65 4.94 -20.69 -0.85
CA ALA A 65 3.58 -21.16 -1.07
C ALA A 65 3.55 -22.62 -1.56
N ASN A 66 2.38 -23.25 -1.44
CA ASN A 66 2.11 -24.57 -2.01
C ASN A 66 2.44 -24.58 -3.52
N PRO A 67 3.14 -25.62 -4.04
CA PRO A 67 3.54 -25.72 -5.45
C PRO A 67 2.43 -25.59 -6.50
N PHE A 68 1.17 -25.79 -6.12
CA PHE A 68 0.02 -25.77 -7.02
C PHE A 68 -0.92 -24.58 -6.81
N SER A 69 -0.59 -23.68 -5.88
CA SER A 69 -1.36 -22.44 -5.66
C SER A 69 -0.81 -21.29 -6.52
N GLY A 70 -1.71 -20.56 -7.19
CA GLY A 70 -1.44 -19.20 -7.68
C GLY A 70 -1.72 -18.15 -6.61
N ALA A 71 -1.53 -16.87 -6.95
CA ALA A 71 -1.85 -15.75 -6.04
C ALA A 71 -2.50 -14.55 -6.74
N LEU A 72 -3.32 -13.82 -5.99
CA LEU A 72 -3.73 -12.46 -6.34
C LEU A 72 -2.82 -11.48 -5.62
N ASN A 73 -2.26 -10.52 -6.35
CA ASN A 73 -1.35 -9.51 -5.81
C ASN A 73 -1.76 -8.09 -6.23
N PRO A 74 -2.89 -7.56 -5.69
CA PRO A 74 -3.23 -6.16 -5.88
C PRO A 74 -2.19 -5.29 -5.16
N GLY A 75 -1.54 -4.37 -5.87
CA GLY A 75 -0.49 -3.50 -5.34
C GLY A 75 -1.01 -2.42 -4.38
N PHE A 76 -2.31 -2.10 -4.47
CA PHE A 76 -2.96 -1.07 -3.66
C PHE A 76 -4.36 -1.50 -3.22
N ASP A 77 -4.84 -0.87 -2.15
CA ASP A 77 -6.24 -0.89 -1.74
C ASP A 77 -6.79 0.53 -1.63
N VAL A 78 -8.12 0.64 -1.51
CA VAL A 78 -8.80 1.92 -1.31
C VAL A 78 -9.35 1.95 0.10
N THR A 79 -8.86 2.91 0.90
CA THR A 79 -9.43 3.19 2.22
C THR A 79 -10.61 4.16 2.09
N PRO A 80 -11.84 3.76 2.48
CA PRO A 80 -13.00 4.65 2.44
C PRO A 80 -12.81 5.91 3.29
N ALA A 81 -13.32 7.04 2.80
CA ALA A 81 -13.12 8.36 3.41
C ALA A 81 -13.66 8.46 4.84
N GLU A 82 -14.74 7.75 5.16
CA GLU A 82 -15.35 7.70 6.48
C GLU A 82 -14.44 7.07 7.56
N LEU A 83 -13.41 6.32 7.16
CA LEU A 83 -12.43 5.74 8.07
C LEU A 83 -11.25 6.68 8.35
N ILE A 84 -11.12 7.79 7.60
CA ILE A 84 -10.01 8.74 7.69
C ILE A 84 -10.40 9.90 8.61
N THR A 85 -9.66 10.06 9.71
CA THR A 85 -9.85 11.16 10.67
C THR A 85 -9.39 12.50 10.08
N GLY A 86 -8.28 12.49 9.35
CA GLY A 86 -7.77 13.68 8.67
C GLY A 86 -6.69 13.36 7.64
N ILE A 87 -6.56 14.25 6.67
CA ILE A 87 -5.55 14.24 5.62
C ILE A 87 -4.59 15.39 5.93
N ILE A 88 -3.33 15.06 6.21
CA ILE A 88 -2.25 15.98 6.50
C ILE A 88 -1.62 16.41 5.19
N THR A 89 -1.57 17.73 4.96
CA THR A 89 -0.99 18.36 3.78
C THR A 89 -0.04 19.47 4.20
N PRO A 90 0.79 20.02 3.29
CA PRO A 90 1.61 21.20 3.58
C PRO A 90 0.81 22.43 4.04
N LEU A 91 -0.48 22.51 3.72
CA LEU A 91 -1.36 23.62 4.08
C LEU A 91 -2.18 23.36 5.35
N GLY A 92 -1.91 22.26 6.05
CA GLY A 92 -2.59 21.86 7.29
C GLY A 92 -3.36 20.54 7.15
N ILE A 93 -4.22 20.29 8.13
CA ILE A 93 -4.97 19.04 8.27
C ILE A 93 -6.44 19.26 7.91
N PHE A 94 -6.96 18.44 6.99
CA PHE A 94 -8.34 18.54 6.52
C PHE A 94 -9.08 17.21 6.73
N LYS A 95 -10.36 17.25 7.08
CA LYS A 95 -11.22 16.07 6.91
C LYS A 95 -11.44 15.82 5.41
N PRO A 96 -11.58 14.56 4.95
CA PRO A 96 -11.78 14.27 3.52
C PRO A 96 -12.89 15.10 2.86
N GLY A 97 -14.06 15.21 3.51
CA GLY A 97 -15.17 16.00 2.99
C GLY A 97 -14.90 17.51 2.92
N ASP A 98 -14.09 18.06 3.82
CA ASP A 98 -13.75 19.48 3.82
C ASP A 98 -12.62 19.81 2.83
N LEU A 99 -11.71 18.86 2.61
CA LEU A 99 -10.68 18.93 1.57
C LEU A 99 -11.34 19.09 0.19
N TRP A 100 -12.34 18.26 -0.11
CA TRP A 100 -13.06 18.31 -1.39
C TRP A 100 -13.81 19.63 -1.60
N LYS A 101 -14.50 20.15 -0.57
CA LYS A 101 -15.18 21.45 -0.64
C LYS A 101 -14.23 22.61 -0.95
N ARG A 102 -12.95 22.48 -0.61
CA ARG A 102 -11.91 23.49 -0.84
C ARG A 102 -11.10 23.25 -2.11
N ARG A 103 -11.49 22.30 -2.97
CA ARG A 103 -10.71 21.93 -4.17
C ARG A 103 -10.31 23.14 -5.02
N ASP A 104 -11.21 24.10 -5.23
CA ASP A 104 -10.94 25.26 -6.10
C ASP A 104 -9.88 26.21 -5.50
N GLN A 105 -9.68 26.16 -4.17
CA GLN A 105 -8.67 26.95 -3.46
C GLN A 105 -7.32 26.22 -3.33
N LEU A 106 -7.34 24.89 -3.42
CA LEU A 106 -6.19 24.02 -3.19
C LEU A 106 -5.58 23.47 -4.48
N LYS A 107 -6.38 23.32 -5.54
CA LYS A 107 -5.93 22.85 -6.86
C LYS A 107 -4.94 23.87 -7.43
N GLY A 108 -3.72 23.43 -7.73
CA GLY A 108 -2.67 24.27 -8.31
C GLY A 108 -1.82 25.06 -7.31
N LYS A 109 -2.00 24.84 -6.00
CA LYS A 109 -1.03 25.26 -4.97
C LYS A 109 0.00 24.17 -4.70
#